data_AF-A0A6V8L2R6-F1
#
_entry.id   AF-A0A6V8L2R6-F1
#
_cell.length_a   1.000
_cell.length_b   1.000
_cell.length_c   1.000
_cell.angle_alpha   90.00
_cell.angle_beta   90.00
_cell.angle_gamma   90.00
#
_symmetry.space_group_name_H-M   'P 1'
#
loop_
_entity.id
_entity.type
_entity.pdbx_description
1 polymer ?
#
loop_
_entity_poly.entity_id
_entity_poly.type
_entity_poly.pdbx_seq_one_letter_code
_entity_poly.pdbx_strand_id
1 'polypeptide(L)'
;MDTVTVIVTTFGGALSATLGVLVGGVVTRRVQERHWLRDKQLRAYEELFSQYARFMMTLRRAHLDRTPADVDWGAWSVSLTSASLVAPLGVARAIDAFGNAVGVFLDAVATRDPVANPVDEEVLTESSRPAAAAQLVLLNAIRRSMGRSLEELPFYIGGTLGRHPEGTASPRRQPPSLTTSDREASERLNQP
;
A
#
# COMPACT_ATOMS: atom_id res chain seq x y z
N MET A 1 10.44 -25.46 -28.89
CA MET A 1 11.25 -24.22 -28.76
C MET A 1 10.52 -23.33 -27.78
N ASP A 2 11.20 -23.06 -26.68
CA ASP A 2 10.61 -22.78 -25.38
C ASP A 2 10.20 -21.30 -25.27
N THR A 3 8.90 -21.03 -25.26
CA THR A 3 8.31 -19.70 -25.03
C THR A 3 8.44 -19.24 -23.57
N VAL A 4 8.90 -20.11 -22.67
CA VAL A 4 9.16 -19.82 -21.25
C VAL A 4 10.43 -18.98 -21.06
N THR A 5 11.32 -18.92 -22.07
CA THR A 5 12.64 -18.26 -21.94
C THR A 5 12.61 -16.75 -22.25
N VAL A 6 11.48 -16.20 -22.72
CA VAL A 6 11.45 -14.80 -23.22
C VAL A 6 10.93 -13.80 -22.17
N ILE A 7 10.27 -14.23 -21.10
CA ILE A 7 9.67 -13.30 -20.12
C ILE A 7 10.61 -12.97 -18.94
N VAL A 8 11.72 -13.70 -18.75
CA VAL A 8 12.61 -13.51 -17.58
C VAL A 8 13.86 -12.65 -17.89
N THR A 9 14.12 -12.28 -19.15
CA THR A 9 15.44 -11.76 -19.57
C THR A 9 15.57 -10.24 -19.71
N THR A 10 14.62 -9.45 -19.20
CA THR A 10 14.74 -7.97 -19.17
C THR A 10 15.03 -7.44 -17.76
N PHE A 11 15.84 -8.17 -16.97
CA PHE A 11 16.19 -7.80 -15.59
C PHE A 11 17.59 -7.16 -15.41
N GLY A 12 18.34 -6.87 -16.48
CA GLY A 12 19.79 -6.61 -16.34
C GLY A 12 20.35 -5.18 -16.51
N GLY A 13 19.58 -4.18 -16.93
CA GLY A 13 20.20 -3.01 -17.60
C GLY A 13 20.32 -1.68 -16.85
N ALA A 14 19.37 -1.30 -15.99
CA ALA A 14 19.18 0.12 -15.62
C ALA A 14 19.12 0.42 -14.12
N LEU A 15 19.61 -0.48 -13.26
CA LEU A 15 19.48 -0.36 -11.80
C LEU A 15 20.57 0.51 -11.11
N SER A 16 21.71 0.75 -11.75
CA SER A 16 22.88 1.30 -11.04
C SER A 16 22.86 2.81 -10.79
N ALA A 17 22.11 3.62 -11.54
CA ALA A 17 22.18 5.07 -11.41
C ALA A 17 21.32 5.62 -10.24
N THR A 18 20.16 5.03 -9.97
CA THR A 18 19.20 5.58 -8.99
C THR A 18 19.50 5.14 -7.55
N LEU A 19 20.05 3.93 -7.38
CA LEU A 19 20.41 3.38 -6.06
C LEU A 19 21.57 4.16 -5.40
N GLY A 20 22.50 4.69 -6.20
CA GLY A 20 23.69 5.39 -5.68
C GLY A 20 23.38 6.69 -4.91
N VAL A 21 22.32 7.41 -5.30
CA VAL A 21 21.97 8.70 -4.69
C VAL A 21 21.34 8.53 -3.29
N LEU A 22 20.79 7.36 -2.98
CA LEU A 22 20.12 7.11 -1.69
C LEU A 22 21.10 6.75 -0.56
N VAL A 23 22.27 6.18 -0.88
CA VAL A 23 23.21 5.64 0.12
C VAL A 23 24.34 6.61 0.52
N GLY A 24 24.68 7.59 -0.33
CA GLY A 24 25.92 8.40 -0.20
C GLY A 24 26.00 9.50 0.87
N GLY A 25 25.04 9.61 1.80
CA GLY A 25 24.85 10.83 2.62
C GLY A 25 25.25 10.77 4.11
N VAL A 26 26.21 9.94 4.55
CA VAL A 26 26.42 9.64 5.98
C VAL A 26 27.57 10.43 6.67
N VAL A 27 28.04 11.57 6.16
CA VAL A 27 29.28 12.22 6.73
C VAL A 27 29.12 13.56 7.48
N THR A 28 27.94 14.19 7.64
CA THR A 28 27.93 15.51 8.35
C THR A 28 26.68 15.86 9.19
N ARG A 29 26.90 16.02 10.50
CA ARG A 29 26.11 16.77 11.52
C ARG A 29 24.72 16.20 11.93
N ARG A 30 24.75 15.29 12.92
CA ARG A 30 23.68 14.61 13.70
C ARG A 30 22.26 15.22 13.82
N VAL A 31 22.05 16.53 13.77
CA VAL A 31 20.69 17.15 13.83
C VAL A 31 20.12 17.38 12.43
N GLN A 32 20.95 17.74 11.46
CA GLN A 32 20.56 17.82 10.05
C GLN A 32 20.35 16.43 9.46
N GLU A 33 21.12 15.42 9.91
CA GLU A 33 20.98 14.02 9.52
C GLU A 33 19.58 13.44 9.79
N ARG A 34 18.95 13.78 10.92
CA ARG A 34 17.61 13.24 11.26
C ARG A 34 16.52 13.81 10.36
N HIS A 35 16.56 15.11 10.08
CA HIS A 35 15.62 15.74 9.15
C HIS A 35 15.85 15.28 7.71
N TRP A 36 17.12 15.14 7.32
CA TRP A 36 17.51 14.62 6.02
C TRP A 36 17.05 13.17 5.81
N LEU A 37 17.29 12.28 6.78
CA LEU A 37 16.86 10.89 6.70
C LEU A 37 15.32 10.77 6.65
N ARG A 38 14.61 11.59 7.43
CA ARG A 38 13.13 11.61 7.42
C ARG A 38 12.57 12.07 6.08
N ASP A 39 13.17 13.10 5.48
CA ASP A 39 12.79 13.59 4.15
C ASP A 39 13.09 12.53 3.06
N LYS A 40 14.21 11.82 3.16
CA LYS A 40 14.53 10.68 2.27
C LYS A 40 13.56 9.51 2.44
N GLN A 41 13.21 9.15 3.67
CA GLN A 41 12.18 8.14 3.97
C GLN A 41 10.83 8.51 3.35
N LEU A 42 10.37 9.74 3.55
CA LEU A 42 9.11 10.22 3.00
C LEU A 42 9.09 10.11 1.47
N ARG A 43 10.14 10.58 0.78
CA ARG A 43 10.24 10.47 -0.68
C ARG A 43 10.27 9.01 -1.16
N ALA A 44 11.00 8.14 -0.47
CA ALA A 44 11.07 6.73 -0.86
C ALA A 44 9.74 6.00 -0.66
N TYR A 45 9.01 6.31 0.42
CA TYR A 45 7.67 5.77 0.65
C TYR A 45 6.64 6.35 -0.32
N GLU A 46 6.73 7.63 -0.64
CA GLU A 46 5.90 8.27 -1.67
C GLU A 46 6.10 7.59 -3.02
N GLU A 47 7.34 7.35 -3.44
CA GLU A 47 7.62 6.66 -4.71
C GLU A 47 7.09 5.22 -4.70
N LEU A 48 7.26 4.47 -3.60
CA LEU A 48 6.70 3.14 -3.46
C LEU A 48 5.17 3.12 -3.62
N PHE A 49 4.46 4.02 -2.94
CA PHE A 49 3.01 4.10 -3.05
C PHE A 49 2.54 4.64 -4.41
N SER A 50 3.32 5.51 -5.04
CA SER A 50 3.08 6.00 -6.40
C SER A 50 3.16 4.86 -7.42
N GLN A 51 4.19 4.01 -7.33
CA GLN A 51 4.32 2.83 -8.18
C GLN A 51 3.19 1.82 -7.94
N TYR A 52 2.86 1.55 -6.67
CA TYR A 52 1.72 0.70 -6.35
C TYR A 52 0.40 1.23 -6.95
N ALA A 53 0.12 2.53 -6.80
CA ALA A 53 -1.09 3.13 -7.36
C ALA A 53 -1.12 3.03 -8.90
N ARG A 54 0.02 3.22 -9.58
CA ARG A 54 0.14 3.02 -11.02
C ARG A 54 -0.20 1.59 -11.40
N PHE A 55 0.30 0.58 -10.70
CA PHE A 55 -0.04 -0.82 -10.97
C PHE A 55 -1.53 -1.10 -10.78
N MET A 56 -2.10 -0.67 -9.66
CA MET A 56 -3.52 -0.89 -9.40
C MET A 56 -4.39 -0.25 -10.48
N MET A 57 -4.02 0.94 -10.97
CA MET A 57 -4.71 1.62 -12.06
C MET A 57 -4.53 0.89 -13.40
N THR A 58 -3.31 0.44 -13.73
CA THR A 58 -3.02 -0.33 -14.95
C THR A 58 -3.79 -1.63 -14.96
N LEU A 59 -3.77 -2.40 -13.87
CA LEU A 59 -4.54 -3.64 -13.73
C LEU A 59 -6.04 -3.39 -13.86
N ARG A 60 -6.55 -2.32 -13.25
CA ARG A 60 -7.96 -1.97 -13.37
C ARG A 60 -8.36 -1.67 -14.82
N ARG A 61 -7.54 -0.89 -15.54
CA ARG A 61 -7.78 -0.59 -16.96
C ARG A 61 -7.71 -1.86 -17.81
N ALA A 62 -6.65 -2.65 -17.63
CA ALA A 62 -6.45 -3.92 -18.32
C ALA A 62 -7.64 -4.88 -18.12
N HIS A 63 -8.16 -4.96 -16.89
CA HIS A 63 -9.34 -5.75 -16.55
C HIS A 63 -10.60 -5.23 -17.26
N LEU A 64 -10.85 -3.92 -17.24
CA LEU A 64 -12.02 -3.31 -17.90
C LEU A 64 -11.97 -3.46 -19.42
N ASP A 65 -10.79 -3.28 -20.01
CA ASP A 65 -10.58 -3.31 -21.45
C ASP A 65 -10.33 -4.73 -21.99
N ARG A 66 -10.25 -5.74 -21.09
CA ARG A 66 -9.89 -7.13 -21.40
C ARG A 66 -8.59 -7.26 -22.17
N THR A 67 -7.59 -6.49 -21.75
CA THR A 67 -6.25 -6.49 -22.33
C THR A 67 -5.21 -6.97 -21.32
N PRO A 68 -4.04 -7.45 -21.77
CA PRO A 68 -2.93 -7.73 -20.87
C PRO A 68 -2.49 -6.48 -20.11
N ALA A 69 -2.17 -6.61 -18.82
CA ALA A 69 -1.62 -5.51 -18.03
C ALA A 69 -0.12 -5.33 -18.30
N ASP A 70 0.28 -4.14 -18.75
CA ASP A 70 1.69 -3.78 -18.93
C ASP A 70 2.23 -3.08 -17.67
N VAL A 71 2.79 -3.89 -16.78
CA VAL A 71 3.28 -3.49 -15.45
C VAL A 71 4.81 -3.40 -15.50
N ASP A 72 5.37 -2.25 -15.15
CA ASP A 72 6.82 -2.09 -15.00
C ASP A 72 7.33 -2.73 -13.69
N TRP A 73 7.56 -4.04 -13.76
CA TRP A 73 8.11 -4.84 -12.66
C TRP A 73 9.51 -4.40 -12.19
N GLY A 74 10.28 -3.78 -13.09
CA GLY A 74 11.58 -3.22 -12.76
C GLY A 74 11.42 -2.04 -11.81
N ALA A 75 10.59 -1.06 -12.19
CA ALA A 75 10.29 0.10 -11.35
C ALA A 75 9.68 -0.30 -10.00
N TRP A 76 8.83 -1.33 -9.95
CA TRP A 76 8.31 -1.90 -8.71
C TRP A 76 9.44 -2.33 -7.76
N SER A 77 10.30 -3.21 -8.25
CA SER A 77 11.37 -3.85 -7.48
C SER A 77 12.38 -2.83 -6.98
N VAL A 78 12.69 -1.83 -7.83
CA VAL A 78 13.53 -0.68 -7.46
C VAL A 78 12.90 0.09 -6.30
N SER A 79 11.60 0.37 -6.36
CA SER A 79 10.91 1.16 -5.33
C SER A 79 10.87 0.43 -3.98
N LEU A 80 10.60 -0.89 -3.97
CA LEU A 80 10.64 -1.72 -2.76
C LEU A 80 12.03 -1.72 -2.12
N THR A 81 13.06 -1.94 -2.95
CA THR A 81 14.46 -1.96 -2.49
C THR A 81 14.88 -0.59 -1.94
N SER A 82 14.57 0.48 -2.68
CA SER A 82 14.90 1.86 -2.31
C SER A 82 14.24 2.28 -1.00
N ALA A 83 12.95 1.95 -0.82
CA ALA A 83 12.23 2.18 0.42
C ALA A 83 12.83 1.38 1.59
N SER A 84 13.23 0.13 1.36
CA SER A 84 13.83 -0.73 2.38
C SER A 84 15.20 -0.22 2.86
N LEU A 85 16.01 0.40 1.99
CA LEU A 85 17.32 0.94 2.34
C LEU A 85 17.27 2.06 3.39
N VAL A 86 16.19 2.84 3.39
CA VAL A 86 16.01 3.98 4.31
C VAL A 86 15.05 3.65 5.46
N ALA A 87 14.43 2.47 5.43
CA ALA A 87 13.41 2.07 6.39
C ALA A 87 14.00 1.53 7.70
N PRO A 88 13.43 1.88 8.87
CA PRO A 88 13.67 1.13 10.10
C PRO A 88 13.23 -0.33 9.94
N LEU A 89 13.87 -1.25 10.66
CA LEU A 89 13.64 -2.71 10.51
C LEU A 89 12.17 -3.13 10.54
N GLY A 90 11.36 -2.54 11.42
CA GLY A 90 9.92 -2.84 11.50
C GLY A 90 9.15 -2.44 10.24
N VAL A 91 9.56 -1.35 9.59
CA VAL A 91 8.98 -0.90 8.31
C VAL A 91 9.52 -1.75 7.16
N ALA A 92 10.82 -2.07 7.14
CA ALA A 92 11.42 -2.93 6.11
C ALA A 92 10.74 -4.31 6.04
N ARG A 93 10.42 -4.92 7.19
CA ARG A 93 9.64 -6.17 7.25
C ARG A 93 8.22 -6.01 6.68
N ALA A 94 7.58 -4.88 6.93
CA ALA A 94 6.26 -4.59 6.38
C ALA A 94 6.32 -4.33 4.86
N ILE A 95 7.40 -3.73 4.36
CA ILE A 95 7.65 -3.57 2.91
C ILE A 95 7.79 -4.93 2.24
N ASP A 96 8.59 -5.84 2.82
CA ASP A 96 8.77 -7.20 2.30
C ASP A 96 7.46 -7.99 2.27
N ALA A 97 6.71 -7.99 3.38
CA ALA A 97 5.40 -8.64 3.45
C ALA A 97 4.40 -8.07 2.42
N PHE A 98 4.42 -6.74 2.22
CA PHE A 98 3.61 -6.08 1.21
C PHE A 98 4.01 -6.45 -0.22
N GLY A 99 5.31 -6.44 -0.53
CA GLY A 99 5.84 -6.87 -1.83
C GLY A 99 5.43 -8.30 -2.17
N ASN A 100 5.56 -9.22 -1.21
CA ASN A 100 5.14 -10.61 -1.37
C ASN A 100 3.62 -10.75 -1.60
N ALA A 101 2.79 -10.03 -0.83
CA ALA A 101 1.33 -10.07 -1.00
C ALA A 101 0.88 -9.53 -2.37
N VAL A 102 1.53 -8.47 -2.86
CA VAL A 102 1.30 -7.93 -4.21
C VAL A 102 1.73 -8.92 -5.27
N GLY A 103 2.89 -9.59 -5.11
CA GLY A 103 3.35 -10.64 -6.02
C GLY A 103 2.34 -11.78 -6.16
N VAL A 104 1.85 -12.32 -5.04
CA VAL A 104 0.82 -13.38 -5.02
C VAL A 104 -0.47 -12.94 -5.70
N PHE A 105 -0.93 -11.72 -5.41
CA PHE A 105 -2.12 -11.15 -6.07
C PHE A 105 -1.91 -11.08 -7.59
N LEU A 106 -0.76 -10.58 -8.02
CA LEU A 106 -0.46 -10.41 -9.44
C LEU A 106 -0.31 -11.74 -10.17
N ASP A 107 0.31 -12.75 -9.57
CA ASP A 107 0.35 -14.09 -10.14
C ASP A 107 -1.06 -14.66 -10.34
N ALA A 108 -1.99 -14.40 -9.41
CA ALA A 108 -3.37 -14.88 -9.51
C ALA A 108 -4.14 -14.25 -10.69
N VAL A 109 -3.82 -13.00 -11.07
CA VAL A 109 -4.53 -12.28 -12.15
C VAL A 109 -3.79 -12.29 -13.48
N ALA A 110 -2.46 -12.29 -13.49
CA ALA A 110 -1.63 -12.22 -14.70
C ALA A 110 -1.46 -13.57 -15.41
N THR A 111 -1.68 -14.69 -14.70
CA THR A 111 -1.61 -16.05 -15.27
C THR A 111 -2.83 -16.44 -16.10
N ARG A 112 -3.88 -15.61 -16.11
CA ARG A 112 -5.10 -15.86 -16.88
C ARG A 112 -5.12 -15.03 -18.16
N ASP A 113 -5.59 -15.64 -19.24
CA ASP A 113 -5.83 -14.93 -20.50
C ASP A 113 -7.00 -13.94 -20.31
N PRO A 114 -6.78 -12.62 -20.42
CA PRO A 114 -7.81 -11.62 -20.15
C PRO A 114 -8.95 -11.61 -21.17
N VAL A 115 -8.76 -12.24 -22.34
CA VAL A 115 -9.77 -12.35 -23.40
C VAL A 115 -10.51 -13.68 -23.31
N ALA A 116 -9.77 -14.80 -23.22
CA ALA A 116 -10.33 -16.15 -23.23
C ALA A 116 -10.82 -16.62 -21.86
N ASN A 117 -10.27 -16.09 -20.76
CA ASN A 117 -10.60 -16.47 -19.39
C ASN A 117 -10.49 -15.26 -18.43
N PRO A 118 -11.36 -14.24 -18.58
CA PRO A 118 -11.30 -13.05 -17.75
C PRO A 118 -11.53 -13.40 -16.27
N VAL A 119 -10.71 -12.80 -15.40
CA VAL A 119 -10.98 -12.77 -13.95
C VAL A 119 -12.30 -12.03 -13.74
N ASP A 120 -13.22 -12.55 -12.94
CA ASP A 120 -14.43 -11.81 -12.56
C ASP A 120 -14.15 -10.85 -11.39
N GLU A 121 -15.06 -9.92 -11.13
CA GLU A 121 -14.88 -8.89 -10.08
C GLU A 121 -14.76 -9.52 -8.68
N GLU A 122 -15.40 -10.67 -8.43
CA GLU A 122 -15.37 -11.35 -7.15
C GLU A 122 -14.01 -12.00 -6.89
N VAL A 123 -13.46 -12.71 -7.87
CA VAL A 123 -12.11 -13.27 -7.81
C VAL A 123 -11.06 -12.16 -7.76
N LEU A 124 -11.25 -11.06 -8.49
CA LEU A 124 -10.36 -9.90 -8.44
C LEU A 124 -10.35 -9.28 -7.03
N THR A 125 -11.54 -9.13 -6.44
CA THR A 125 -11.70 -8.66 -5.06
C THR A 125 -11.00 -9.62 -4.09
N GLU A 126 -11.34 -10.90 -4.11
CA GLU A 126 -10.79 -11.89 -3.18
C GLU A 126 -9.26 -11.99 -3.29
N SER A 127 -8.73 -12.04 -4.52
CA SER A 127 -7.29 -12.15 -4.77
C SER A 127 -6.51 -10.92 -4.34
N SER A 128 -7.13 -9.73 -4.38
CA SER A 128 -6.47 -8.47 -3.98
C SER A 128 -6.49 -8.22 -2.47
N ARG A 129 -7.33 -8.94 -1.71
CA ARG A 129 -7.51 -8.71 -0.26
C ARG A 129 -6.19 -8.82 0.53
N PRO A 130 -5.32 -9.82 0.32
CA PRO A 130 -4.04 -9.90 1.03
C PRO A 130 -3.13 -8.70 0.76
N ALA A 131 -3.09 -8.21 -0.49
CA ALA A 131 -2.31 -7.04 -0.86
C ALA A 131 -2.86 -5.75 -0.20
N ALA A 132 -4.19 -5.60 -0.17
CA ALA A 132 -4.84 -4.48 0.52
C ALA A 132 -4.56 -4.49 2.04
N ALA A 133 -4.69 -5.66 2.69
CA ALA A 133 -4.39 -5.82 4.10
C ALA A 133 -2.90 -5.51 4.41
N ALA A 134 -1.98 -6.00 3.58
CA ALA A 134 -0.55 -5.73 3.74
C ALA A 134 -0.20 -4.25 3.51
N GLN A 135 -0.89 -3.56 2.59
CA GLN A 135 -0.76 -2.11 2.40
C GLN A 135 -1.11 -1.35 3.69
N LEU A 136 -2.21 -1.75 4.36
CA LEU A 136 -2.65 -1.12 5.60
C LEU A 136 -1.64 -1.35 6.74
N VAL A 137 -1.11 -2.56 6.86
CA VAL A 137 -0.05 -2.90 7.81
C VAL A 137 1.20 -2.05 7.56
N LEU A 138 1.61 -1.91 6.31
CA LEU A 138 2.76 -1.07 5.93
C LEU A 138 2.54 0.41 6.27
N LEU A 139 1.37 0.96 5.92
CA LEU A 139 1.02 2.34 6.25
C LEU A 139 1.08 2.59 7.77
N ASN A 140 0.52 1.69 8.56
CA ASN A 140 0.55 1.79 10.03
C ASN A 140 1.97 1.63 10.59
N ALA A 141 2.81 0.77 10.00
CA ALA A 141 4.22 0.67 10.35
C ALA A 141 4.99 1.96 10.08
N ILE A 142 4.79 2.57 8.90
CA ILE A 142 5.39 3.85 8.51
C ILE A 142 4.93 4.95 9.47
N ARG A 143 3.62 5.08 9.73
CA ARG A 143 3.06 6.06 10.67
C ARG A 143 3.69 5.94 12.06
N ARG A 144 3.80 4.71 12.59
CA ARG A 144 4.42 4.44 13.89
C ARG A 144 5.90 4.84 13.92
N SER A 145 6.63 4.62 12.82
CA SER A 145 8.05 5.01 12.73
C SER A 145 8.29 6.52 12.66
N MET A 146 7.32 7.31 12.18
CA MET A 146 7.46 8.76 12.02
C MET A 146 7.14 9.56 13.30
N GLY A 147 6.68 8.91 14.37
CA GLY A 147 6.56 9.48 15.70
C GLY A 147 5.17 10.04 16.06
N ARG A 148 4.87 9.92 17.36
CA ARG A 148 3.57 9.99 18.05
C ARG A 148 2.58 8.91 17.62
N SER A 149 1.89 8.33 18.59
CA SER A 149 0.88 7.29 18.44
C SER A 149 -0.33 7.84 17.69
N LEU A 150 -0.16 8.07 16.39
CA LEU A 150 -1.29 8.24 15.50
C LEU A 150 -2.11 6.95 15.61
N GLU A 151 -3.41 7.08 15.85
CA GLU A 151 -4.32 5.94 15.81
C GLU A 151 -4.09 5.18 14.49
N GLU A 152 -4.10 3.86 14.60
CA GLU A 152 -3.98 2.97 13.45
C GLU A 152 -5.13 3.25 12.51
N LEU A 153 -4.84 3.35 11.22
CA LEU A 153 -5.87 3.48 10.22
C LEU A 153 -6.67 2.17 10.18
N PRO A 154 -8.00 2.22 10.36
CA PRO A 154 -8.86 1.05 10.21
C PRO A 154 -9.43 0.95 8.78
N PHE A 155 -8.97 1.80 7.86
CA PHE A 155 -9.49 1.89 6.49
C PHE A 155 -8.37 2.02 5.45
N TYR A 156 -8.67 1.58 4.23
CA TYR A 156 -7.73 1.66 3.11
C TYR A 156 -7.66 3.09 2.55
N ILE A 157 -6.46 3.52 2.14
CA ILE A 157 -6.22 4.82 1.49
C ILE A 157 -5.64 4.57 0.09
N GLY A 158 -6.09 5.36 -0.88
CA GLY A 158 -5.61 5.27 -2.27
C GLY A 158 -6.41 4.34 -3.17
N GLY A 159 -7.50 3.76 -2.66
CA GLY A 159 -8.32 2.80 -3.36
C GLY A 159 -7.71 1.39 -3.36
N THR A 160 -8.58 0.41 -3.52
CA THR A 160 -8.25 -1.00 -3.62
C THR A 160 -8.82 -1.52 -4.94
N LEU A 161 -8.21 -2.57 -5.52
CA LEU A 161 -8.93 -3.35 -6.53
C LEU A 161 -10.02 -4.13 -5.79
N GLY A 162 -11.24 -4.13 -6.33
CA GLY A 162 -12.41 -4.69 -5.65
C GLY A 162 -12.92 -3.86 -4.47
N ARG A 163 -14.05 -4.30 -3.91
CA ARG A 163 -14.71 -3.68 -2.75
C ARG A 163 -14.38 -4.46 -1.47
N HIS A 164 -13.55 -3.87 -0.61
CA HIS A 164 -13.16 -4.49 0.66
C HIS A 164 -13.89 -3.84 1.85
N PRO A 165 -14.97 -4.45 2.38
CA PRO A 165 -15.77 -3.88 3.47
C PRO A 165 -14.96 -3.63 4.74
N GLU A 166 -13.95 -4.45 5.02
CA GLU A 166 -13.08 -4.38 6.19
C GLU A 166 -12.28 -3.07 6.30
N GLY A 167 -12.12 -2.33 5.20
CA GLY A 167 -11.48 -1.01 5.20
C GLY A 167 -12.41 0.15 4.89
N THR A 168 -13.73 -0.01 5.09
CA THR A 168 -14.73 1.05 4.88
C THR A 168 -15.34 1.60 6.16
N ALA A 169 -14.87 1.14 7.33
CA ALA A 169 -15.38 1.59 8.62
C ALA A 169 -15.09 3.08 8.82
N SER A 170 -16.04 3.94 8.43
CA SER A 170 -16.17 5.26 9.05
C SER A 170 -16.28 5.02 10.55
N PRO A 171 -15.64 5.86 11.40
CA PRO A 171 -15.88 5.77 12.84
C PRO A 171 -17.38 5.85 13.01
N ARG A 172 -18.01 4.80 13.56
CA ARG A 172 -19.38 4.91 14.03
C ARG A 172 -19.36 6.15 14.91
N ARG A 173 -20.06 7.22 14.51
CA ARG A 173 -20.37 8.31 15.43
C ARG A 173 -21.04 7.63 16.61
N GLN A 174 -20.30 7.49 17.69
CA GLN A 174 -20.88 7.16 18.97
C GLN A 174 -21.92 8.27 19.17
N PRO A 175 -23.23 7.98 19.23
CA PRO A 175 -24.18 9.01 19.59
C PRO A 175 -23.70 9.59 20.91
N PRO A 176 -23.70 10.92 21.09
CA PRO A 176 -23.21 11.54 22.31
C PRO A 176 -23.90 10.82 23.47
N SER A 177 -23.09 10.26 24.37
CA SER A 177 -23.60 9.73 25.62
C SER A 177 -24.34 10.88 26.29
N LEU A 178 -25.67 10.78 26.32
CA LEU A 178 -26.53 11.74 27.03
C LEU A 178 -25.91 11.91 28.41
N THR A 179 -25.40 13.09 28.67
CA THR A 179 -24.83 13.40 29.97
C THR A 179 -25.96 13.28 30.98
N THR A 180 -25.64 12.94 32.23
CA THR A 180 -26.65 12.78 33.29
C THR A 180 -27.61 13.97 33.39
N SER A 181 -27.17 15.16 32.96
CA SER A 181 -27.99 16.37 32.84
C SER A 181 -29.13 16.29 31.81
N ASP A 182 -28.94 15.62 30.66
CA ASP A 182 -29.97 15.50 29.62
C ASP A 182 -31.04 14.47 29.99
N ARG A 183 -30.67 13.49 30.84
CA ARG A 183 -31.58 12.46 31.36
C ARG A 183 -32.55 13.04 32.40
N GLU A 184 -32.07 13.92 33.27
CA GLU A 184 -32.92 14.61 34.25
C GLU A 184 -33.86 15.64 33.60
N ALA A 185 -33.45 16.28 32.49
CA ALA A 185 -34.31 17.21 31.76
C ALA A 185 -35.48 16.48 31.06
N SER A 186 -35.25 15.26 30.55
CA SER A 186 -36.30 14.43 29.95
C SER A 186 -37.29 13.86 30.98
N GLU A 187 -36.84 13.58 32.21
CA GLU A 187 -37.73 13.12 33.29
C GLU A 187 -38.62 14.24 33.85
N ARG A 188 -38.14 15.49 33.85
CA ARG A 188 -38.96 16.65 34.29
C ARG A 188 -40.03 17.06 33.29
N LEU A 189 -39.89 16.72 32.01
CA LEU A 189 -40.88 17.03 30.99
C LEU A 189 -42.06 16.04 30.94
N ASN A 190 -41.98 14.95 31.71
CA ASN A 190 -42.92 13.81 31.62
C ASN A 190 -43.63 13.50 32.95
N GLN A 191 -43.65 14.44 33.89
CA GLN A 191 -44.52 14.37 35.05
C GLN A 191 -45.81 15.18 34.77
N PRO A 192 -47.00 14.61 34.98
CA PRO A 192 -48.29 15.23 34.65
C PRO A 192 -48.64 16.43 35.56
#